data_AF-F8F212-F1
#
_entry.id   AF-F8F212-F1
#
_cell.length_a   1.000
_cell.length_b   1.000
_cell.length_c   1.000
_cell.angle_alpha   90.00
_cell.angle_beta   90.00
_cell.angle_gamma   90.00
#
_symmetry.space_group_name_H-M   'P 1'
#
loop_
_entity.id
_entity.type
_entity.pdbx_description
1 polymer ?
#
loop_
_entity_poly.entity_id
_entity_poly.type
_entity_poly.pdbx_seq_one_letter_code
_entity_poly.pdbx_strand_id
1 'polypeptide(L)'
;MIGAAEWRDIKYEETFEQEVRGLERRRQYDPNLTLEDLKQMLQHLYHLDGMDWIGRGELQDTILYATIAAYEHFIAEWEAELKKNKEF
;
A
#
# COMPACT_ATOMS: atom_id res chain seq x y z
N MET A 1 23.15 -3.14 18.89
CA MET A 1 21.70 -3.20 19.22
C MET A 1 21.00 -2.36 18.18
N ILE A 2 20.25 -3.01 17.29
CA ILE A 2 19.29 -2.35 16.39
C ILE A 2 18.17 -1.86 17.30
N GLY A 3 17.97 -0.55 17.40
CA GLY A 3 16.97 0.04 18.31
C GLY A 3 15.55 -0.35 17.91
N ALA A 4 14.60 -0.31 18.85
CA ALA A 4 13.19 -0.64 18.59
C ALA A 4 12.51 0.21 17.47
N ALA A 5 13.09 1.35 17.10
CA ALA A 5 12.67 2.11 15.91
C ALA A 5 13.20 1.48 14.62
N GLU A 6 14.47 1.06 14.61
CA GLU A 6 15.17 0.57 13.42
C GLU A 6 14.55 -0.70 12.84
N TRP A 7 14.06 -1.63 13.66
CA TRP A 7 13.37 -2.81 13.11
C TRP A 7 12.00 -2.48 12.49
N ARG A 8 11.29 -1.46 13.01
CA ARG A 8 10.00 -1.02 12.46
C ARG A 8 10.21 -0.32 11.13
N ASP A 9 11.19 0.56 11.04
CA ASP A 9 11.58 1.19 9.77
C ASP A 9 11.97 0.15 8.72
N ILE A 10 12.83 -0.82 9.07
CA ILE A 10 13.20 -1.92 8.16
C ILE A 10 11.96 -2.71 7.71
N LYS A 11 11.09 -3.08 8.66
CA LYS A 11 9.91 -3.88 8.32
C LYS A 11 8.91 -3.09 7.48
N TYR A 12 8.75 -1.80 7.76
CA TYR A 12 7.93 -0.89 6.99
C TYR A 12 8.43 -0.80 5.55
N GLU A 13 9.73 -0.50 5.36
CA GLU A 13 10.34 -0.39 4.03
C GLU A 13 10.21 -1.70 3.24
N GLU A 14 10.54 -2.84 3.86
CA GLU A 14 10.40 -4.15 3.24
C GLU A 14 8.96 -4.41 2.77
N THR A 15 7.98 -4.14 3.64
CA THR A 15 6.57 -4.38 3.33
C THR A 15 6.09 -3.43 2.23
N PHE A 16 6.46 -2.15 2.31
CA PHE A 16 6.12 -1.15 1.30
C PHE A 16 6.65 -1.53 -0.08
N GLU A 17 7.95 -1.83 -0.19
CA GLU A 17 8.57 -2.22 -1.45
C GLU A 17 7.97 -3.50 -2.03
N GLN A 18 7.69 -4.49 -1.17
CA GLN A 18 7.07 -5.75 -1.62
C GLN A 18 5.67 -5.53 -2.17
N GLU A 19 4.86 -4.70 -1.51
CA GLU A 19 3.50 -4.42 -1.94
C GLU A 19 3.47 -3.60 -3.23
N VAL A 20 4.32 -2.57 -3.37
CA VAL A 20 4.44 -1.81 -4.64
C VAL A 20 4.80 -2.74 -5.80
N ARG A 21 5.83 -3.59 -5.64
CA ARG A 21 6.21 -4.59 -6.66
C ARG A 21 5.10 -5.60 -6.95
N GLY A 22 4.28 -5.92 -5.95
CA GLY A 22 3.09 -6.75 -6.10
C GLY A 22 2.03 -6.09 -6.98
N LEU A 23 1.74 -4.81 -6.72
CA LEU A 23 0.78 -3.99 -7.46
C LEU A 23 1.22 -3.75 -8.91
N GLU A 24 2.50 -3.45 -9.14
CA GLU A 24 3.07 -3.32 -10.47
C GLU A 24 2.89 -4.61 -11.29
N ARG A 25 3.24 -5.76 -10.71
CA ARG A 25 3.02 -7.06 -11.36
C ARG A 25 1.54 -7.30 -11.61
N ARG A 26 0.66 -6.99 -10.65
CA ARG A 26 -0.78 -7.17 -10.83
C ARG A 26 -1.29 -6.33 -12.00
N ARG A 27 -0.88 -5.06 -12.11
CA ARG A 27 -1.23 -4.20 -13.26
C ARG A 27 -0.66 -4.73 -14.58
N GLN A 28 0.52 -5.35 -14.56
CA GLN A 28 1.13 -5.93 -15.75
C GLN A 28 0.42 -7.19 -16.25
N TYR A 29 -0.01 -8.07 -15.33
CA TYR A 29 -0.52 -9.40 -15.68
C TYR A 29 -2.04 -9.54 -15.62
N ASP A 30 -2.74 -8.64 -14.92
CA ASP A 30 -4.20 -8.63 -14.84
C ASP A 30 -4.79 -7.49 -15.69
N PRO A 31 -5.20 -7.75 -16.93
CA PRO A 31 -5.74 -6.72 -17.83
C PRO A 31 -7.09 -6.16 -17.36
N ASN A 32 -7.75 -6.81 -16.40
CA ASN A 32 -9.01 -6.35 -15.83
C ASN A 32 -8.82 -5.46 -14.61
N LEU A 33 -7.59 -5.32 -14.09
CA LEU A 33 -7.33 -4.49 -12.93
C LEU A 33 -7.67 -3.03 -13.25
N THR A 34 -8.58 -2.46 -12.47
CA THR A 34 -8.89 -1.04 -12.58
C THR A 34 -8.35 -0.25 -11.40
N LEU A 35 -8.20 1.07 -11.61
CA LEU A 35 -7.87 1.99 -10.54
C LEU A 35 -8.94 2.00 -9.43
N GLU A 36 -10.21 1.74 -9.78
CA GLU A 36 -11.31 1.70 -8.82
C GLU A 36 -11.21 0.46 -7.90
N ASP A 37 -10.79 -0.69 -8.43
CA ASP A 37 -10.51 -1.89 -7.61
C ASP A 37 -9.44 -1.60 -6.54
N LEU A 38 -8.37 -0.89 -6.92
CA LEU A 38 -7.31 -0.51 -5.99
C LEU A 38 -7.80 0.48 -4.93
N LYS A 39 -8.64 1.45 -5.31
CA LYS A 39 -9.25 2.39 -4.36
C LYS A 39 -10.20 1.69 -3.39
N GLN A 40 -10.98 0.71 -3.85
CA GLN A 40 -11.83 -0.10 -2.97
C GLN A 40 -11.00 -0.92 -1.98
N MET A 41 -9.89 -1.50 -2.44
CA MET A 41 -8.95 -2.20 -1.55
C MET A 41 -8.32 -1.25 -0.53
N LEU A 42 -7.87 -0.07 -0.95
CA LEU A 42 -7.32 0.94 -0.05
C LEU A 42 -8.35 1.37 1.00
N GLN A 43 -9.61 1.58 0.60
CA GLN A 43 -10.69 1.86 1.54
C GLN A 43 -10.84 0.72 2.54
N HIS A 44 -10.81 -0.55 2.11
CA HIS A 44 -10.87 -1.67 3.04
C HIS A 44 -9.71 -1.66 4.05
N LEU A 45 -8.49 -1.37 3.62
CA LEU A 45 -7.32 -1.26 4.51
C LEU A 45 -7.50 -0.14 5.55
N TYR A 46 -8.06 1.00 5.15
CA TYR A 46 -8.41 2.07 6.08
C TYR A 46 -9.48 1.69 7.10
N HIS A 47 -10.46 0.88 6.70
CA HIS A 47 -11.43 0.35 7.67
C HIS A 47 -10.74 -0.59 8.67
N LEU A 48 -9.81 -1.43 8.22
CA LEU A 48 -9.04 -2.29 9.12
C LEU A 48 -8.21 -1.47 10.10
N ASP A 49 -7.55 -0.40 9.64
CA ASP A 49 -6.79 0.50 10.49
C ASP A 49 -7.65 1.12 11.60
N GLY A 50 -8.81 1.69 11.23
CA GLY A 50 -9.73 2.32 12.18
C GLY A 50 -10.46 1.37 13.14
N MET A 51 -10.37 0.05 12.93
CA MET A 51 -10.88 -0.92 13.90
C MET A 51 -9.84 -1.14 15.01
N ASP A 52 -10.18 -0.79 16.25
CA ASP A 52 -9.36 -1.02 17.44
C ASP A 52 -9.36 -2.53 17.80
N TRP A 53 -8.61 -3.32 17.04
CA TRP A 53 -8.54 -4.77 17.26
C TRP A 53 -7.68 -5.04 18.49
N ILE A 54 -8.34 -5.41 19.58
CA ILE A 54 -7.67 -5.97 20.75
C ILE A 54 -6.77 -7.13 20.29
N GLY A 55 -5.47 -6.99 20.51
CA GLY A 55 -4.46 -7.99 20.14
C GLY A 55 -3.71 -7.72 18.84
N ARG A 56 -4.00 -6.64 18.12
CA ARG A 56 -3.10 -6.15 17.06
C ARG A 56 -1.87 -5.54 17.71
N GLY A 57 -0.71 -6.15 17.46
CA GLY A 57 0.57 -5.67 17.97
C GLY A 57 1.29 -4.78 16.97
N GLU A 58 2.30 -4.06 17.45
CA GLU A 58 3.09 -3.08 16.68
C GLU A 58 3.67 -3.60 15.35
N LEU A 59 3.96 -4.90 15.25
CA LEU A 59 4.37 -5.52 14.00
C LEU A 59 3.26 -5.47 12.94
N GLN A 60 2.05 -5.84 13.32
CA GLN A 60 0.91 -5.87 12.41
C GLN A 60 0.46 -4.46 12.02
N ASP A 61 0.56 -3.50 12.94
CA ASP A 61 0.35 -2.08 12.64
C ASP A 61 1.38 -1.57 11.64
N THR A 62 2.66 -1.87 11.86
CA THR A 62 3.75 -1.47 10.94
C THR A 62 3.52 -2.02 9.53
N ILE A 63 3.11 -3.30 9.42
CA ILE A 63 2.75 -3.92 8.15
C ILE A 63 1.55 -3.22 7.51
N LEU A 64 0.47 -3.00 8.27
CA LEU A 64 -0.74 -2.37 7.77
C LEU A 64 -0.48 -0.95 7.24
N TYR A 65 0.30 -0.15 7.99
CA TYR A 65 0.68 1.21 7.56
C TYR A 65 1.51 1.18 6.28
N ALA A 66 2.49 0.29 6.17
CA ALA A 66 3.30 0.14 4.96
C ALA A 66 2.45 -0.28 3.76
N THR A 67 1.50 -1.21 3.95
CA THR A 67 0.57 -1.64 2.90
C THR A 67 -0.34 -0.49 2.46
N ILE A 68 -0.92 0.27 3.39
CA ILE A 68 -1.75 1.44 3.05
C ILE A 68 -0.93 2.43 2.20
N ALA A 69 0.27 2.80 2.67
CA ALA A 69 1.13 3.73 1.96
C ALA A 69 1.52 3.24 0.55
N ALA A 70 1.78 1.94 0.38
CA ALA A 70 2.09 1.35 -0.93
C ALA A 70 0.91 1.49 -1.91
N TYR A 71 -0.32 1.24 -1.45
CA TYR A 71 -1.51 1.44 -2.27
C TYR A 71 -1.73 2.91 -2.61
N GLU A 72 -1.58 3.82 -1.66
CA GLU A 72 -1.71 5.26 -1.90
C GLU A 72 -0.70 5.75 -2.93
N HIS A 73 0.56 5.37 -2.77
CA HIS A 73 1.63 5.73 -3.67
C HIS A 73 1.32 5.27 -5.11
N PHE A 74 1.01 3.99 -5.27
CA PHE A 74 0.74 3.40 -6.59
C PHE A 74 -0.50 4.02 -7.26
N ILE A 75 -1.57 4.25 -6.51
CA ILE A 75 -2.80 4.90 -7.01
C ILE A 75 -2.47 6.33 -7.48
N ALA A 76 -1.75 7.10 -6.67
CA ALA A 76 -1.40 8.48 -7.00
C ALA A 76 -0.52 8.57 -8.26
N GLU A 77 0.47 7.67 -8.40
CA GLU A 77 1.29 7.58 -9.60
C GLU A 77 0.47 7.25 -10.84
N TRP A 78 -0.39 6.24 -10.77
CA TRP A 78 -1.24 5.86 -11.90
C TRP A 78 -2.22 6.97 -12.28
N GLU A 79 -2.81 7.66 -11.30
CA GLU A 79 -3.65 8.83 -11.57
C GLU A 79 -2.89 9.96 -12.27
N ALA A 80 -1.64 10.20 -11.87
CA ALA A 80 -0.79 11.19 -12.52
C ALA A 80 -0.45 10.79 -13.96
N GLU A 81 -0.17 9.51 -14.23
CA GLU A 81 0.04 8.99 -15.59
C GLU A 81 -1.20 9.19 -16.48
N LEU A 82 -2.39 8.85 -15.97
CA LEU A 82 -3.65 9.00 -16.71
C LEU A 82 -3.98 10.47 -17.00
N LYS A 83 -3.67 11.38 -16.08
CA LYS A 83 -3.82 12.83 -16.31
C LYS A 83 -2.89 13.30 -17.42
N LYS A 84 -1.59 12.98 -17.34
CA LYS A 84 -0.62 13.32 -18.38
C LYS A 84 -1.05 12.83 -19.75
N ASN A 85 -1.58 11.61 -19.86
CA ASN A 85 -2.00 11.04 -21.14
C ASN A 85 -3.28 11.68 -21.74
N LYS A 86 -4.04 12.46 -20.95
CA LYS A 86 -5.24 13.20 -21.43
C LYS A 86 -4.93 14.64 -21.85
N GLU A 87 -3.75 15.15 -21.51
CA GLU A 87 -3.32 16.54 -21.79
C GLU A 87 -2.59 16.66 -23.15
N PHE A 88 -2.48 15.56 -23.89
CA PHE A 88 -1.99 15.49 -25.28
C PHE A 88 -3.09 14.95 -26.21
#